data_AF-A0A9P4WFU6-F1
#
_entry.id   AF-A0A9P4WFU6-F1
#
_cell.length_a   1.000
_cell.length_b   1.000
_cell.length_c   1.000
_cell.angle_alpha   90.00
_cell.angle_beta   90.00
_cell.angle_gamma   90.00
#
_symmetry.space_group_name_H-M   'P 1'
#
loop_
_entity.id
_entity.type
_entity.pdbx_description
1 polymer ?
#
loop_
_entity_poly.entity_id
_entity_poly.type
_entity_poly.pdbx_seq_one_letter_code
_entity_poly.pdbx_strand_id
1 'polypeptide(L)'
;MDLFRPYCASEADQNAPYRQPDFDAPKAIFMASTKQLIGLIIEYATGYHITSRGVMWHVALLYTVNAVLKHTSYPASRLYFFLCIDSYYDLYGAYSSIQGAIQSLLALALDYRAISRKEAKRISKLVLKKKKSIPHSAKQVHAYMADLDLAIKNSETATATAMVERFEEITAFDDFTEGILEEDV
;
A
#
# COMPACT_ATOMS: atom_id res chain seq x y z
N MET A 1 6.01 13.00 7.72
CA MET A 1 6.57 12.03 6.77
C MET A 1 6.82 12.68 5.41
N ASP A 2 5.83 13.35 4.80
CA ASP A 2 6.01 13.92 3.44
C ASP A 2 7.07 15.02 3.34
N LEU A 3 7.22 15.84 4.39
CA LEU A 3 8.28 16.86 4.44
C LEU A 3 9.69 16.29 4.19
N PHE A 4 9.93 15.04 4.62
CA PHE A 4 11.23 14.39 4.51
C PHE A 4 11.33 13.41 3.34
N ARG A 5 10.22 13.12 2.65
CA ARG A 5 10.12 12.14 1.57
C ARG A 5 11.01 12.49 0.35
N PRO A 6 11.11 13.75 -0.12
CA PRO A 6 12.02 14.11 -1.21
C PRO A 6 13.49 13.77 -0.92
N TYR A 7 13.91 13.92 0.33
CA TYR A 7 15.29 13.66 0.76
C TYR A 7 15.63 12.16 0.85
N CYS A 8 14.61 11.29 0.86
CA CYS A 8 14.78 9.84 0.91
C CYS A 8 14.78 9.17 -0.49
N ALA A 9 14.42 9.90 -1.55
CA ALA A 9 14.37 9.40 -2.93
C ALA A 9 15.71 9.50 -3.70
N SER A 10 16.78 9.92 -3.01
CA SER A 10 18.01 10.54 -3.54
C SER A 10 19.02 9.61 -4.25
N GLU A 11 18.68 8.36 -4.58
CA GLU A 11 19.60 7.52 -5.37
C GLU A 11 19.37 7.62 -6.89
N ALA A 12 18.25 8.18 -7.35
CA ALA A 12 17.89 8.22 -8.77
C ALA A 12 17.88 9.63 -9.42
N ASP A 13 17.78 10.72 -8.66
CA ASP A 13 17.64 12.08 -9.23
C ASP A 13 18.88 12.94 -8.97
N GLN A 14 19.84 12.90 -9.91
CA GLN A 14 21.06 13.73 -9.90
C GLN A 14 20.80 15.22 -10.21
N ASN A 15 19.55 15.63 -10.49
CA ASN A 15 19.22 16.94 -11.08
C ASN A 15 18.39 17.89 -10.18
N ALA A 16 18.30 17.66 -8.87
CA ALA A 16 17.63 18.62 -7.98
C ALA A 16 18.51 19.88 -7.76
N PRO A 17 18.05 21.10 -8.09
CA PRO A 17 18.86 22.33 -8.07
C PRO A 17 19.19 22.88 -6.67
N TYR A 18 18.88 22.14 -5.60
CA TYR A 18 19.10 22.60 -4.24
C TYR A 18 19.74 21.49 -3.39
N ARG A 19 21.04 21.28 -3.59
CA ARG A 19 21.86 20.44 -2.72
C ARG A 19 22.64 21.35 -1.76
N GLN A 20 22.23 21.38 -0.50
CA GLN A 20 23.01 21.91 0.62
C GLN A 20 22.92 20.92 1.81
N PRO A 21 23.89 20.98 2.74
CA PRO A 21 25.03 20.08 2.90
C PRO A 21 24.69 18.77 3.67
N ASP A 22 25.68 17.88 3.82
CA ASP A 22 25.65 16.61 4.57
C ASP A 22 24.63 16.56 5.71
N PHE A 23 23.52 15.85 5.49
CA PHE A 23 22.53 15.63 6.53
C PHE A 23 22.01 14.19 6.44
N ASP A 24 22.54 13.32 7.29
CA ASP A 24 21.93 12.01 7.60
C ASP A 24 20.61 12.17 8.38
N ALA A 25 20.32 13.36 8.93
CA ALA A 25 19.19 13.56 9.84
C ALA A 25 17.79 13.43 9.19
N PRO A 26 17.49 13.95 7.97
CA PRO A 26 16.16 13.78 7.36
C PRO A 26 15.80 12.31 7.12
N LYS A 27 16.77 11.52 6.65
CA LYS A 27 16.60 10.06 6.47
C LYS A 27 16.42 9.38 7.83
N ALA A 28 17.22 9.74 8.84
CA ALA A 28 17.08 9.22 10.19
C ALA A 28 15.71 9.57 10.83
N ILE A 29 15.22 10.79 10.64
CA ILE A 29 13.90 11.25 11.13
C ILE A 29 12.77 10.50 10.43
N PHE A 30 12.82 10.37 9.11
CA PHE A 30 11.87 9.56 8.35
C PHE A 30 11.89 8.12 8.85
N MET A 31 13.09 7.59 9.10
CA MET A 31 13.23 6.22 9.56
C MET A 31 12.66 5.99 10.96
N ALA A 32 12.95 6.91 11.89
CA ALA A 32 12.43 6.89 13.24
C ALA A 32 10.89 7.03 13.24
N SER A 33 10.35 7.90 12.39
CA SER A 33 8.90 8.10 12.23
C SER A 33 8.22 6.83 11.72
N THR A 34 8.80 6.16 10.70
CA THR A 34 8.32 4.87 10.21
C THR A 34 8.32 3.82 11.32
N LYS A 35 9.41 3.73 12.09
CA LYS A 35 9.53 2.78 13.20
C LYS A 35 8.48 3.01 14.28
N GLN A 36 8.23 4.27 14.64
CA GLN A 36 7.17 4.63 15.59
C GLN A 36 5.78 4.24 15.08
N LEU A 37 5.51 4.49 13.79
CA LEU A 37 4.23 4.15 13.17
C LEU A 37 3.98 2.64 13.14
N ILE A 38 5.01 1.85 12.82
CA ILE A 38 4.96 0.39 12.91
C ILE A 38 4.68 -0.06 14.34
N GLY A 39 5.36 0.53 15.34
CA GLY A 39 5.13 0.22 16.75
C GLY A 39 3.68 0.44 17.16
N LEU A 40 3.10 1.58 16.76
CA LEU A 40 1.68 1.89 17.00
C LEU A 40 0.75 0.89 16.33
N ILE A 41 1.03 0.49 15.08
CA ILE A 41 0.23 -0.51 14.37
C ILE A 41 0.29 -1.86 15.09
N ILE A 42 1.46 -2.30 15.57
CA ILE A 42 1.63 -3.56 16.29
C ILE A 42 0.87 -3.53 17.62
N GLU A 43 1.11 -2.52 18.45
CA GLU A 43 0.44 -2.36 19.75
C GLU A 43 -1.07 -2.38 19.57
N TYR A 44 -1.55 -1.76 18.49
CA TYR A 44 -2.96 -1.67 18.22
C TYR A 44 -3.55 -2.96 17.65
N ALA A 45 -2.91 -3.58 16.67
CA ALA A 45 -3.32 -4.87 16.10
C ALA A 45 -3.33 -6.01 17.14
N THR A 46 -2.48 -5.91 18.18
CA THR A 46 -2.38 -6.92 19.24
C THR A 46 -3.24 -6.62 20.46
N GLY A 47 -3.45 -5.33 20.80
CA GLY A 47 -4.13 -4.93 22.04
C GLY A 47 -5.60 -4.54 21.88
N TYR A 48 -6.07 -4.19 20.68
CA TYR A 48 -7.38 -3.56 20.50
C TYR A 48 -8.05 -3.91 19.15
N HIS A 49 -9.38 -3.99 19.12
CA HIS A 49 -10.10 -4.15 17.85
C HIS A 49 -9.95 -2.89 16.99
N ILE A 50 -9.32 -3.04 15.82
CA ILE A 50 -9.02 -1.93 14.88
C ILE A 50 -10.24 -1.15 14.40
N THR A 51 -11.39 -1.82 14.41
CA THR A 51 -12.69 -1.29 14.01
C THR A 51 -13.25 -0.25 15.00
N SER A 52 -12.81 -0.25 16.26
CA SER A 52 -13.35 0.63 17.32
C SER A 52 -12.98 2.11 17.16
N ARG A 53 -11.97 2.45 16.36
CA ARG A 53 -11.44 3.82 16.22
C ARG A 53 -11.56 4.40 14.79
N GLY A 54 -12.27 3.71 13.91
CA GLY A 54 -12.67 4.21 12.60
C GLY A 54 -11.56 4.34 11.55
N VAL A 55 -11.91 4.96 10.41
CA VAL A 55 -11.06 5.08 9.20
C VAL A 55 -9.76 5.87 9.39
N MET A 56 -9.55 6.49 10.56
CA MET A 56 -8.35 7.29 10.87
C MET A 56 -7.05 6.47 10.72
N TRP A 57 -7.12 5.15 10.92
CA TRP A 57 -5.99 4.24 10.70
C TRP A 57 -5.53 4.13 9.26
N HIS A 58 -6.37 4.49 8.28
CA HIS A 58 -6.01 4.46 6.87
C HIS A 58 -4.71 5.24 6.61
N VAL A 59 -4.54 6.40 7.23
CA VAL A 59 -3.33 7.23 7.06
C VAL A 59 -2.10 6.51 7.61
N ALA A 60 -2.17 5.96 8.83
CA ALA A 60 -1.04 5.25 9.43
C ALA A 60 -0.60 4.03 8.59
N LEU A 61 -1.57 3.25 8.11
CA LEU A 61 -1.32 2.07 7.29
C LEU A 61 -0.75 2.47 5.91
N LEU A 62 -1.32 3.46 5.25
CA LEU A 62 -0.88 3.97 3.94
C LEU A 62 0.58 4.43 3.96
N TYR A 63 0.94 5.26 4.94
CA TYR A 63 2.30 5.76 5.08
C TYR A 63 3.30 4.65 5.42
N THR A 64 2.89 3.70 6.28
CA THR A 64 3.74 2.56 6.64
C THR A 64 4.02 1.69 5.42
N VAL A 65 2.99 1.33 4.66
CA VAL A 65 3.13 0.50 3.46
C VAL A 65 4.06 1.17 2.44
N ASN A 66 3.85 2.45 2.15
CA ASN A 66 4.73 3.19 1.24
C ASN A 66 6.19 3.22 1.72
N ALA A 67 6.42 3.38 3.03
CA ALA A 67 7.76 3.39 3.58
C ALA A 67 8.45 2.01 3.52
N VAL A 68 7.75 0.93 3.89
CA VAL A 68 8.35 -0.41 3.96
C VAL A 68 8.53 -1.06 2.58
N LEU A 69 7.66 -0.75 1.61
CA LEU A 69 7.80 -1.29 0.25
C LEU A 69 9.01 -0.70 -0.49
N LYS A 70 9.30 0.58 -0.26
CA LYS A 70 10.39 1.28 -0.95
C LYS A 70 11.75 1.12 -0.28
N HIS A 71 11.78 1.11 1.06
CA HIS A 71 13.03 0.99 1.81
C HIS A 71 13.28 -0.46 2.23
N THR A 72 13.80 -1.26 1.31
CA THR A 72 14.19 -2.67 1.54
C THR A 72 15.21 -2.84 2.66
N SER A 73 15.91 -1.76 3.05
CA SER A 73 16.80 -1.71 4.21
C SER A 73 16.08 -1.93 5.55
N TYR A 74 14.75 -1.87 5.59
CA TYR A 74 13.99 -2.23 6.79
C TYR A 74 13.95 -3.74 7.01
N PRO A 75 14.50 -4.23 8.14
CA PRO A 75 14.31 -5.63 8.52
C PRO A 75 12.81 -5.94 8.58
N ALA A 76 12.41 -7.07 8.01
CA ALA A 76 11.02 -7.53 8.00
C ALA A 76 10.01 -6.59 7.31
N SER A 77 10.44 -5.76 6.34
CA SER A 77 9.55 -4.91 5.53
C SER A 77 8.31 -5.64 4.98
N ARG A 78 8.52 -6.85 4.45
CA ARG A 78 7.45 -7.72 3.92
C ARG A 78 6.47 -8.19 5.01
N LEU A 79 6.96 -8.44 6.23
CA LEU A 79 6.09 -8.77 7.36
C LEU A 79 5.19 -7.58 7.72
N TYR A 80 5.77 -6.39 7.81
CA TYR A 80 5.02 -5.17 8.12
C TYR A 80 4.02 -4.80 7.03
N PHE A 81 4.36 -5.04 5.77
CA PHE A 81 3.41 -4.93 4.66
C PHE A 81 2.18 -5.83 4.90
N PHE A 82 2.39 -7.13 5.17
CA PHE A 82 1.26 -8.04 5.42
C PHE A 82 0.48 -7.70 6.68
N LEU A 83 1.14 -7.24 7.74
CA LEU A 83 0.47 -6.72 8.95
C LEU A 83 -0.49 -5.56 8.60
N CYS A 84 -0.05 -4.64 7.72
CA CYS A 84 -0.89 -3.53 7.29
C CYS A 84 -2.08 -4.00 6.43
N ILE A 85 -1.86 -4.96 5.53
CA ILE A 85 -2.93 -5.56 4.70
C ILE A 85 -3.95 -6.30 5.57
N ASP A 86 -3.50 -7.04 6.58
CA ASP A 86 -4.37 -7.74 7.54
C ASP A 86 -5.20 -6.72 8.35
N SER A 87 -4.57 -5.64 8.80
CA SER A 87 -5.25 -4.53 9.47
C SER A 87 -6.33 -3.87 8.58
N TYR A 88 -6.04 -3.67 7.29
CA TYR A 88 -7.05 -3.21 6.33
C TYR A 88 -8.15 -4.24 6.10
N TYR A 89 -7.81 -5.53 6.04
CA TYR A 89 -8.78 -6.60 5.89
C TYR A 89 -9.77 -6.62 7.06
N ASP A 90 -9.31 -6.35 8.29
CA ASP A 90 -10.18 -6.20 9.45
C ASP A 90 -11.09 -4.96 9.34
N LEU A 91 -10.53 -3.81 8.96
CA LEU A 91 -11.30 -2.58 8.72
C LEU A 91 -12.37 -2.76 7.65
N TYR A 92 -12.09 -3.56 6.62
CA TYR A 92 -13.01 -3.82 5.53
C TYR A 92 -14.36 -4.39 6.00
N GLY A 93 -14.38 -5.14 7.11
CA GLY A 93 -15.63 -5.66 7.68
C GLY A 93 -16.59 -4.56 8.13
N ALA A 94 -16.06 -3.41 8.58
CA ALA A 94 -16.85 -2.26 9.02
C ALA A 94 -16.97 -1.16 7.94
N TYR A 95 -16.00 -1.09 7.01
CA TYR A 95 -15.88 -0.02 6.03
C TYR A 95 -15.61 -0.60 4.63
N SER A 96 -16.66 -0.71 3.81
CA SER A 96 -16.54 -1.24 2.45
C SER A 96 -15.58 -0.41 1.58
N SER A 97 -15.38 0.88 1.89
CA SER A 97 -14.45 1.81 1.21
C SER A 97 -12.98 1.40 1.24
N ILE A 98 -12.63 0.46 2.11
CA ILE A 98 -11.27 -0.06 2.27
C ILE A 98 -10.86 -1.00 1.13
N GLN A 99 -11.80 -1.53 0.35
CA GLN A 99 -11.47 -2.42 -0.77
C GLN A 99 -10.45 -1.77 -1.72
N GLY A 100 -10.70 -0.51 -2.11
CA GLY A 100 -9.78 0.22 -2.98
C GLY A 100 -8.42 0.52 -2.34
N ALA A 101 -8.36 0.66 -1.01
CA ALA A 101 -7.09 0.78 -0.29
C ALA A 101 -6.28 -0.51 -0.37
N ILE A 102 -6.92 -1.67 -0.20
CA ILE A 102 -6.23 -2.95 -0.35
C ILE A 102 -5.76 -3.12 -1.81
N GLN A 103 -6.64 -2.91 -2.80
CA GLN A 103 -6.30 -3.09 -4.21
C GLN A 103 -5.19 -2.15 -4.68
N SER A 104 -5.25 -0.86 -4.35
CA SER A 104 -4.21 0.11 -4.72
C SER A 104 -2.85 -0.23 -4.10
N LEU A 105 -2.83 -0.67 -2.83
CA LEU A 105 -1.59 -1.07 -2.16
C LEU A 105 -1.05 -2.42 -2.68
N LEU A 106 -1.90 -3.31 -3.17
CA LEU A 106 -1.46 -4.53 -3.87
C LEU A 106 -0.80 -4.19 -5.21
N ALA A 107 -1.35 -3.26 -6.00
CA ALA A 107 -0.68 -2.75 -7.20
C ALA A 107 0.69 -2.15 -6.86
N LEU A 108 0.75 -1.32 -5.81
CA LEU A 108 2.01 -0.74 -5.35
C LEU A 108 3.03 -1.82 -4.98
N ALA A 109 2.62 -2.82 -4.20
CA ALA A 109 3.51 -3.92 -3.80
C ALA A 109 4.00 -4.76 -4.98
N LEU A 110 3.19 -4.91 -6.04
CA LEU A 110 3.62 -5.56 -7.28
C LEU A 110 4.70 -4.75 -8.01
N ASP A 111 4.60 -3.42 -8.00
CA ASP A 111 5.57 -2.53 -8.65
C ASP A 111 6.93 -2.55 -8.00
N TYR A 112 6.94 -2.53 -6.68
CA TYR A 112 8.14 -2.71 -5.89
C TYR A 112 8.60 -4.18 -5.83
N ARG A 113 7.93 -5.10 -6.54
CA ARG A 113 8.22 -6.55 -6.56
C ARG A 113 8.27 -7.17 -5.15
N ALA A 114 7.53 -6.60 -4.20
CA ALA A 114 7.50 -7.04 -2.81
C ALA A 114 6.63 -8.29 -2.60
N ILE A 115 5.69 -8.53 -3.53
CA ILE A 115 4.84 -9.72 -3.59
C ILE A 115 4.74 -10.25 -5.02
N SER A 116 4.38 -11.51 -5.16
CA SER A 116 4.03 -12.12 -6.44
C SER A 116 2.58 -11.83 -6.84
N ARG A 117 2.27 -11.93 -8.13
CA ARG A 117 0.89 -11.83 -8.65
C ARG A 117 -0.04 -12.85 -7.98
N LYS A 118 0.44 -14.09 -7.78
CA LYS A 118 -0.31 -15.16 -7.10
C LYS A 118 -0.72 -14.76 -5.67
N GLU A 119 0.17 -14.13 -4.92
CA GLU A 119 -0.14 -13.64 -3.57
C GLU A 119 -1.16 -12.51 -3.61
N ALA A 120 -0.98 -11.55 -4.54
CA ALA A 120 -1.90 -10.43 -4.70
C ALA A 120 -3.32 -10.90 -5.08
N LYS A 121 -3.44 -11.84 -6.04
CA LYS A 121 -4.71 -12.50 -6.39
C LYS A 121 -5.33 -13.22 -5.20
N ARG A 122 -4.54 -13.95 -4.42
CA ARG A 122 -5.03 -14.66 -3.22
C ARG A 122 -5.64 -13.68 -2.22
N ILE A 123 -4.97 -12.57 -1.93
CA ILE A 123 -5.46 -11.54 -1.00
C ILE A 123 -6.74 -10.90 -1.54
N SER A 124 -6.75 -10.51 -2.81
CA SER A 124 -7.95 -9.95 -3.47
C SER A 124 -9.15 -10.89 -3.38
N LYS A 125 -8.95 -12.19 -3.63
CA LYS A 125 -10.00 -13.23 -3.49
C LYS A 125 -10.53 -13.32 -2.05
N LEU A 126 -9.69 -13.15 -1.02
CA LEU A 126 -10.13 -13.15 0.38
C LEU A 126 -11.04 -11.94 0.67
N VAL A 127 -10.65 -10.75 0.21
CA VAL A 127 -11.46 -9.52 0.34
C VAL A 127 -12.81 -9.67 -0.35
N LEU A 128 -12.82 -10.19 -1.59
CA LEU A 128 -14.05 -10.44 -2.35
C LEU A 128 -14.98 -11.47 -1.67
N LYS A 129 -14.43 -12.50 -1.03
CA LYS A 129 -15.24 -13.44 -0.25
C LYS A 129 -15.91 -12.76 0.94
N LYS A 130 -15.18 -11.91 1.67
CA LYS A 130 -15.71 -11.11 2.80
C LYS A 130 -16.77 -10.11 2.34
N LYS A 131 -16.64 -9.54 1.12
CA LYS A 131 -17.61 -8.63 0.50
C LYS A 131 -19.02 -9.21 0.40
N LYS A 132 -19.14 -10.51 0.09
CA LYS A 132 -20.45 -11.17 -0.09
C LYS A 132 -21.33 -11.11 1.16
N SER A 133 -20.75 -10.82 2.33
CA SER A 133 -21.44 -10.65 3.59
C SER A 133 -21.79 -9.20 3.94
N ILE A 134 -21.40 -8.22 3.10
CA ILE A 134 -21.58 -6.79 3.33
C ILE A 134 -22.57 -6.23 2.30
N PRO A 135 -23.57 -5.41 2.71
CA PRO A 135 -24.50 -4.78 1.78
C PRO A 135 -23.77 -3.98 0.70
N HIS A 136 -24.24 -4.07 -0.55
CA HIS A 136 -23.64 -3.37 -1.68
C HIS A 136 -23.65 -1.86 -1.42
N SER A 137 -22.47 -1.24 -1.44
CA SER A 137 -22.30 0.21 -1.31
C SER A 137 -22.06 0.82 -2.69
N ALA A 138 -22.45 2.08 -2.86
CA ALA A 138 -22.29 2.84 -4.09
C ALA A 138 -20.84 2.85 -4.61
N LYS A 139 -20.66 3.19 -5.89
CA LYS A 139 -19.35 3.32 -6.54
C LYS A 139 -18.42 4.18 -5.68
N GLN A 140 -17.32 3.57 -5.24
CA GLN A 140 -16.38 4.22 -4.34
C GLN A 140 -15.46 5.12 -5.15
N VAL A 141 -15.38 6.39 -4.75
CA VAL A 141 -14.39 7.34 -5.27
C VAL A 141 -13.23 7.36 -4.31
N HIS A 142 -12.02 7.07 -4.81
CA HIS A 142 -10.81 7.00 -3.99
C HIS A 142 -10.00 8.29 -4.11
N ALA A 143 -10.37 9.31 -3.33
CA ALA A 143 -9.75 10.64 -3.36
C ALA A 143 -8.48 10.74 -2.50
N TYR A 144 -7.54 9.80 -2.66
CA TYR A 144 -6.24 9.84 -1.98
C TYR A 144 -5.11 9.35 -2.91
N MET A 145 -3.88 9.68 -2.55
CA MET A 145 -2.68 9.20 -3.22
C MET A 145 -2.27 7.85 -2.62
N ALA A 146 -2.27 6.80 -3.44
CA ALA A 146 -1.86 5.47 -2.99
C ALA A 146 -0.33 5.31 -3.04
N ASP A 147 0.30 5.79 -4.11
CA ASP A 147 1.75 5.90 -4.22
C ASP A 147 2.17 7.33 -3.84
N LEU A 148 2.58 7.50 -2.60
CA LEU A 148 2.96 8.80 -2.05
C LEU A 148 4.30 9.31 -2.62
N ASP A 149 5.12 8.45 -3.23
CA ASP A 149 6.39 8.82 -3.86
C ASP A 149 6.14 9.28 -5.30
N LEU A 150 5.35 8.51 -6.03
CA LEU A 150 4.91 8.87 -7.37
C LEU A 150 4.10 10.17 -7.34
N ALA A 151 3.34 10.44 -6.27
CA ALA A 151 2.58 11.67 -6.14
C ALA A 151 3.42 12.96 -6.25
N ILE A 152 4.72 12.89 -5.92
CA ILE A 152 5.64 14.02 -6.07
C ILE A 152 5.96 14.28 -7.55
N LYS A 153 6.01 13.22 -8.36
CA LYS A 153 6.44 13.25 -9.77
C LYS A 153 5.27 13.34 -10.75
N ASN A 154 4.22 12.57 -10.48
CA ASN A 154 3.01 12.46 -11.27
C ASN A 154 1.83 12.11 -10.36
N SER A 155 1.08 13.14 -9.95
CA SER A 155 -0.06 12.98 -9.05
C SER A 155 -1.22 12.20 -9.69
N GLU A 156 -1.38 12.26 -11.01
CA GLU A 156 -2.49 11.62 -11.72
C GLU A 156 -2.40 10.09 -11.63
N THR A 157 -1.21 9.55 -11.94
CA THR A 157 -0.95 8.10 -11.86
C THR A 157 -0.76 7.58 -10.44
N ALA A 158 -0.52 8.47 -9.48
CA ALA A 158 -0.36 8.13 -8.06
C ALA A 158 -1.68 7.95 -7.30
N THR A 159 -2.80 8.35 -7.91
CA THR A 159 -4.12 8.26 -7.27
C THR A 159 -4.49 6.82 -6.96
N ALA A 160 -5.25 6.63 -5.89
CA ALA A 160 -5.79 5.33 -5.56
C ALA A 160 -6.70 4.77 -6.66
N THR A 161 -7.44 5.62 -7.36
CA THR A 161 -8.22 5.21 -8.54
C THR A 161 -7.33 4.62 -9.62
N ALA A 162 -6.29 5.34 -10.05
CA ALA A 162 -5.35 4.84 -11.06
C ALA A 162 -4.64 3.55 -10.61
N MET A 163 -4.27 3.44 -9.34
CA MET A 163 -3.64 2.23 -8.79
C MET A 163 -4.59 1.05 -8.70
N VAL A 164 -5.90 1.27 -8.47
CA VAL A 164 -6.92 0.21 -8.53
C VAL A 164 -7.11 -0.26 -9.97
N GLU A 165 -7.26 0.65 -10.93
CA GLU A 165 -7.38 0.31 -12.36
C GLU A 165 -6.17 -0.52 -12.82
N ARG A 166 -4.97 -0.07 -12.43
CA ARG A 166 -3.73 -0.79 -12.69
C ARG A 166 -3.68 -2.19 -12.06
N PHE A 167 -4.20 -2.34 -10.84
CA PHE A 167 -4.32 -3.65 -10.21
C PHE A 167 -5.25 -4.57 -11.01
N GLU A 168 -6.39 -4.03 -11.44
CA GLU A 168 -7.38 -4.76 -12.25
C GLU A 168 -6.76 -5.23 -13.57
N GLU A 169 -6.04 -4.36 -14.29
CA GLU A 169 -5.29 -4.71 -15.50
C GLU A 169 -4.30 -5.86 -15.28
N ILE A 170 -3.49 -5.77 -14.21
CA ILE A 170 -2.51 -6.81 -13.87
C ILE A 170 -3.21 -8.15 -13.62
N THR A 171 -4.31 -8.14 -12.88
CA THR A 171 -5.01 -9.38 -12.53
C THR A 171 -5.83 -9.96 -13.70
N ALA A 172 -6.40 -9.11 -14.55
CA ALA A 172 -7.17 -9.52 -15.72
C ALA A 172 -6.26 -10.19 -16.77
N PHE A 173 -5.07 -9.63 -17.02
CA PHE A 173 -4.12 -10.21 -17.97
C PHE A 173 -3.73 -11.65 -17.61
N ASP A 174 -3.48 -11.92 -16.33
CA ASP A 174 -3.12 -13.27 -15.89
C ASP A 174 -4.28 -14.26 -16.09
N ASP A 175 -5.53 -13.85 -15.87
CA ASP A 175 -6.70 -14.72 -16.06
C ASP A 175 -6.86 -15.14 -17.54
N PHE A 176 -6.43 -14.31 -18.49
CA PHE A 176 -6.35 -14.70 -19.92
C PHE A 176 -5.21 -15.68 -20.20
N THR A 177 -4.06 -15.55 -19.52
CA THR A 177 -2.91 -16.44 -19.75
C THR A 177 -3.01 -17.80 -19.05
N GLU A 178 -3.71 -17.87 -17.90
CA GLU A 178 -3.99 -19.15 -17.22
C GLU A 178 -4.95 -20.02 -18.04
N GLY A 179 -5.91 -19.43 -18.76
CA GLY A 179 -6.85 -20.16 -19.63
C GLY A 179 -6.23 -20.73 -20.91
N ILE A 180 -5.11 -20.18 -21.39
CA ILE A 180 -4.43 -20.66 -22.61
C ILE A 180 -3.54 -21.89 -22.29
N LEU A 181 -3.07 -22.02 -21.05
CA LEU A 181 -2.22 -23.15 -20.64
C LEU A 181 -3.02 -24.39 -20.20
N GLU A 182 -4.35 -24.28 -20.07
CA GLU A 182 -5.24 -25.41 -19.74
C GLU A 182 -5.88 -26.07 -20.97
N GLU A 183 -5.69 -25.54 -22.19
CA GLU A 183 -6.25 -26.12 -23.44
C GLU A 183 -5.28 -27.06 -24.20
N ASP A 184 -4.03 -27.23 -23.74
CA ASP A 184 -3.00 -28.05 -24.42
C ASP A 184 -2.59 -29.33 -23.65
N VAL A 185 -3.51 -29.98 -22.91
CA VAL A 185 -3.29 -31.32 -22.32
C VAL A 185 -4.42 -32.29 -22.61
#